data_AF-A0AAE0G3K6-F1
#
_entry.id   AF-A0AAE0G3K6-F1
#
_cell.length_a   1.000
_cell.length_b   1.000
_cell.length_c   1.000
_cell.angle_alpha   90.00
_cell.angle_beta   90.00
_cell.angle_gamma   90.00
#
_symmetry.space_group_name_H-M   'P 1'
#
loop_
_entity.id
_entity.type
_entity.pdbx_description
1 polymer ?
#
loop_
_entity_poly.entity_id
_entity_poly.type
_entity_poly.pdbx_seq_one_letter_code
_entity_poly.pdbx_strand_id
1 'polypeptide(L)'
;MLLKLCAQMRLQPSNMYTLVSKMLEYLNLATEEHEAAGTATAAHDVPQILNCLRILSRVLPFIYEGMSLTAQNSTQVVPNTALQINFDALTKLLLRLLFCGALTIPLYSAQNTCLWASGIGPGKARPEASQLLFKTARVELLRCLVATGCESIFLTASTYVTAQRIALSALANNLTAWNAERGRLEAQPQANNLFASLLNTVCTSEDAGPGLFSSGGKTTDSYLMEYSVHVLLLLLDYPESDVPPVYNAPDPSVSGDPYMKLVAPVATPSAATVSVFRDLWLRIQAWPELKFVNQGLVRHLQKPFLASTSSSLFLNRPKVECCPELMVLTWRLLSSNPGFLRCATSRDCEHGMPLLQAILQHIHHYRTDPSKLGLVQSAVFVLLLLSGCRDFAAGLNLQSPPSIYPGLELSHGCTHGDALVQLVYQFVVTGGGHLVPLYKTILTVLVNVTPFVKALYSSSAEKMLHMLEIFSAPRVMFKAENNFQWTHLLLQSVNNLLQYQIDGNVHLVYCILRRSDSVHALVNLVSLDTALVEHPPIGNFDRGEQPQN
;
A
#
# COMPACT_ATOMS: atom_id res chain seq x y z
N MET A 1 -28.57 -21.53 -11.20
CA MET A 1 -28.31 -21.42 -12.65
C MET A 1 -26.83 -21.18 -12.94
N LEU A 2 -26.23 -20.07 -12.46
CA LEU A 2 -24.78 -19.79 -12.58
C LEU A 2 -23.87 -20.95 -12.12
N LEU A 3 -24.14 -21.58 -10.97
CA LEU A 3 -23.36 -22.75 -10.51
C LEU A 3 -23.45 -23.98 -11.43
N LYS A 4 -24.62 -24.23 -12.04
CA LYS A 4 -24.80 -25.30 -13.04
C LYS A 4 -24.13 -24.95 -14.37
N LEU A 5 -24.18 -23.67 -14.76
CA LEU A 5 -23.45 -23.14 -15.91
C LEU A 5 -21.94 -23.30 -15.67
N CYS A 6 -21.41 -22.89 -14.51
CA CYS A 6 -20.00 -23.05 -14.15
C CYS A 6 -19.55 -24.52 -14.11
N ALA A 7 -20.41 -25.44 -13.63
CA ALA A 7 -20.12 -26.87 -13.64
C ALA A 7 -20.08 -27.46 -15.06
N GLN A 8 -21.00 -27.05 -15.95
CA GLN A 8 -20.97 -27.43 -17.37
C GLN A 8 -19.82 -26.75 -18.14
N MET A 9 -19.47 -25.51 -17.78
CA MET A 9 -18.37 -24.75 -18.39
C MET A 9 -16.99 -25.28 -17.98
N ARG A 10 -16.85 -25.87 -16.78
CA ARG A 10 -15.62 -26.61 -16.37
C ARG A 10 -15.35 -27.85 -17.24
N LEU A 11 -16.39 -28.45 -17.83
CA LEU A 11 -16.26 -29.64 -18.69
C LEU A 11 -15.86 -29.29 -20.14
N GLN A 12 -16.07 -28.03 -20.58
CA GLN A 12 -15.71 -27.55 -21.92
C GLN A 12 -15.19 -26.09 -21.87
N PRO A 13 -13.88 -25.89 -21.58
CA PRO A 13 -13.30 -24.55 -21.47
C PRO A 13 -13.36 -23.74 -22.77
N SER A 14 -13.39 -24.41 -23.94
CA SER A 14 -13.57 -23.77 -25.25
C SER A 14 -14.79 -22.84 -25.33
N ASN A 15 -15.89 -23.21 -24.66
CA ASN A 15 -17.12 -22.43 -24.66
C ASN A 15 -16.96 -21.10 -23.92
N MET A 16 -16.06 -21.01 -22.92
CA MET A 16 -15.79 -19.77 -22.20
C MET A 16 -14.99 -18.77 -23.06
N TYR A 17 -14.02 -19.27 -23.82
CA TYR A 17 -13.28 -18.45 -24.78
C TYR A 17 -14.20 -17.89 -25.88
N THR A 18 -15.08 -18.73 -26.44
CA THR A 18 -16.08 -18.30 -27.42
C THR A 18 -17.05 -17.28 -26.82
N LEU A 19 -17.49 -17.48 -25.56
CA LEU A 19 -18.33 -16.52 -24.86
C LEU A 19 -17.67 -15.16 -24.72
N VAL A 20 -16.40 -15.11 -24.29
CA VAL A 20 -15.65 -13.85 -24.16
C VAL A 20 -15.47 -13.18 -25.52
N SER A 21 -15.14 -13.94 -26.57
CA SER A 21 -15.02 -13.40 -27.93
C SER A 21 -16.34 -12.81 -28.43
N LYS A 22 -17.46 -13.51 -28.24
CA LYS A 22 -18.79 -13.02 -28.63
C LYS A 22 -19.25 -11.83 -27.80
N MET A 23 -18.90 -11.80 -26.51
CA MET A 23 -19.14 -10.63 -25.67
C MET A 23 -18.32 -9.43 -26.12
N LEU A 24 -17.07 -9.64 -26.54
CA LEU A 24 -16.22 -8.57 -27.06
C LEU A 24 -16.78 -7.99 -28.37
N GLU A 25 -17.20 -8.86 -29.32
CA GLU A 25 -17.87 -8.44 -30.55
C GLU A 25 -19.14 -7.62 -30.25
N TYR A 26 -19.99 -8.14 -29.36
CA TYR A 26 -21.22 -7.46 -28.97
C TYR A 26 -20.97 -6.15 -28.25
N LEU A 27 -19.99 -6.10 -27.34
CA LEU A 27 -19.60 -4.87 -26.64
C LEU A 27 -19.12 -3.81 -27.62
N ASN A 28 -18.35 -4.21 -28.65
CA ASN A 28 -17.87 -3.27 -29.66
C ASN A 28 -19.03 -2.71 -30.50
N LEU A 29 -19.96 -3.56 -30.95
CA LEU A 29 -21.16 -3.13 -31.68
C LEU A 29 -22.03 -2.19 -30.85
N ALA A 30 -22.34 -2.55 -29.60
CA ALA A 30 -23.12 -1.71 -28.70
C ALA A 30 -22.42 -0.37 -28.41
N THR A 31 -21.09 -0.33 -28.39
CA THR A 31 -20.32 0.91 -28.23
C THR A 31 -20.42 1.80 -29.46
N GLU A 32 -20.32 1.23 -30.65
CA GLU A 32 -20.44 1.97 -31.92
C GLU A 32 -21.86 2.52 -32.11
N GLU A 33 -22.88 1.72 -31.79
CA GLU A 33 -24.28 2.15 -31.81
C GLU A 33 -24.53 3.29 -30.80
N HIS A 34 -24.02 3.15 -29.57
CA HIS A 34 -24.18 4.17 -28.53
C HIS A 34 -23.50 5.50 -28.90
N GLU A 35 -22.32 5.46 -29.51
CA GLU A 35 -21.63 6.66 -29.99
C GLU A 35 -22.36 7.31 -31.19
N ALA A 36 -22.96 6.50 -32.07
CA ALA A 36 -23.68 6.98 -33.24
C ALA A 36 -25.04 7.62 -32.90
N ALA A 37 -25.72 7.14 -31.85
CA ALA A 37 -27.14 7.42 -31.65
C ALA A 37 -27.46 8.69 -30.82
N GLY A 38 -26.48 9.32 -30.17
CA GLY A 38 -26.69 10.58 -29.43
C GLY A 38 -27.72 10.48 -28.27
N THR A 39 -28.24 11.63 -27.80
CA THR A 39 -29.02 11.76 -26.54
C THR A 39 -30.30 10.94 -26.44
N ALA A 40 -30.93 10.50 -27.54
CA ALA A 40 -32.32 10.03 -27.54
C ALA A 40 -32.49 8.51 -27.31
N THR A 41 -31.51 7.68 -27.68
CA THR A 41 -31.56 6.21 -27.50
C THR A 41 -30.49 5.67 -26.54
N ALA A 42 -29.50 6.49 -26.16
CA ALA A 42 -28.40 6.15 -25.26
C ALA A 42 -28.84 5.55 -23.90
N ALA A 43 -30.08 5.73 -23.47
CA ALA A 43 -30.58 5.14 -22.23
C ALA A 43 -30.88 3.63 -22.33
N HIS A 44 -31.16 3.10 -23.53
CA HIS A 44 -31.60 1.72 -23.71
C HIS A 44 -30.43 0.71 -23.78
N ASP A 45 -29.26 1.17 -24.21
CA ASP A 45 -28.09 0.32 -24.48
C ASP A 45 -27.13 0.23 -23.28
N VAL A 46 -27.12 1.25 -22.42
CA VAL A 46 -26.28 1.29 -21.20
C VAL A 46 -26.47 0.03 -20.32
N PRO A 47 -27.69 -0.44 -20.01
CA PRO A 47 -27.87 -1.67 -19.23
C PRO A 47 -27.25 -2.91 -19.88
N GLN A 48 -27.28 -2.99 -21.22
CA GLN A 48 -26.72 -4.12 -21.97
C GLN A 48 -25.19 -4.11 -21.90
N ILE A 49 -24.57 -2.95 -22.09
CA ILE A 49 -23.12 -2.76 -21.93
C ILE A 49 -22.70 -3.15 -20.50
N LEU A 50 -23.38 -2.64 -19.48
CA LEU A 50 -23.06 -2.95 -18.08
C LEU A 50 -23.23 -4.44 -17.76
N ASN A 51 -24.24 -5.11 -18.32
CA ASN A 51 -24.42 -6.54 -18.14
C ASN A 51 -23.31 -7.35 -18.79
N CYS A 52 -22.81 -6.95 -19.97
CA CYS A 52 -21.65 -7.59 -20.59
C CYS A 52 -20.40 -7.47 -19.72
N LEU A 53 -20.11 -6.26 -19.20
CA LEU A 53 -18.98 -6.03 -18.28
C LEU A 53 -19.10 -6.88 -17.00
N ARG A 54 -20.30 -7.03 -16.46
CA ARG A 54 -20.59 -7.88 -15.28
C ARG A 54 -20.36 -9.36 -15.54
N ILE A 55 -20.58 -9.83 -16.77
CA ILE A 55 -20.32 -11.22 -17.12
C ILE A 55 -18.82 -11.42 -17.36
N LEU A 56 -18.18 -10.53 -18.12
CA LEU A 56 -16.74 -10.56 -18.36
C LEU A 56 -15.93 -10.57 -17.06
N SER A 57 -16.25 -9.66 -16.12
CA SER A 57 -15.58 -9.59 -14.81
C SER A 57 -15.73 -10.85 -13.96
N ARG A 58 -16.78 -11.66 -14.18
CA ARG A 58 -16.98 -12.94 -13.49
C ARG A 58 -16.34 -14.11 -14.22
N VAL A 59 -16.27 -14.07 -15.55
CA VAL A 59 -15.80 -15.15 -16.41
C VAL A 59 -14.27 -15.17 -16.50
N LEU A 60 -13.63 -14.00 -16.60
CA LEU A 60 -12.17 -13.89 -16.77
C LEU A 60 -11.34 -14.61 -15.70
N PRO A 61 -11.65 -14.51 -14.38
CA PRO A 61 -10.88 -15.22 -13.36
C PRO A 61 -10.90 -16.75 -13.54
N PHE A 62 -12.03 -17.34 -13.96
CA PHE A 62 -12.12 -18.78 -14.23
C PHE A 62 -11.30 -19.20 -15.44
N ILE A 63 -11.15 -18.31 -16.43
CA ILE A 63 -10.30 -18.57 -17.60
C ILE A 63 -8.83 -18.60 -17.18
N TYR A 64 -8.38 -17.66 -16.34
CA TYR A 64 -7.02 -17.67 -15.80
C TYR A 64 -6.74 -18.89 -14.92
N GLU A 65 -7.70 -19.27 -14.06
CA GLU A 65 -7.60 -20.50 -13.26
C GLU A 65 -7.42 -21.74 -14.17
N GLY A 66 -8.23 -21.85 -15.22
CA GLY A 66 -8.11 -22.92 -16.21
C GLY A 66 -6.75 -22.95 -16.90
N MET A 67 -6.24 -21.79 -17.35
CA MET A 67 -4.92 -21.67 -17.96
C MET A 67 -3.81 -22.13 -17.02
N SER A 68 -3.84 -21.69 -15.75
CA SER A 68 -2.85 -22.07 -14.73
C SER A 68 -2.84 -23.58 -14.46
N LEU A 69 -4.02 -24.19 -14.30
CA LEU A 69 -4.16 -25.64 -14.08
C LEU A 69 -3.64 -26.44 -15.29
N THR A 70 -3.88 -25.96 -16.51
CA THR A 70 -3.32 -26.61 -17.71
C THR A 70 -1.81 -26.50 -17.78
N ALA A 71 -1.24 -25.35 -17.40
CA ALA A 71 0.21 -25.14 -17.37
C ALA A 71 0.92 -26.00 -16.32
N GLN A 72 0.27 -26.26 -15.17
CA GLN A 72 0.82 -27.12 -14.12
C GLN A 72 0.80 -28.61 -14.47
N ASN A 73 -0.20 -29.06 -15.23
CA ASN A 73 -0.39 -30.49 -15.55
C ASN A 73 0.35 -30.94 -16.82
N SER A 74 0.87 -30.01 -17.62
CA SER A 74 1.52 -30.32 -18.89
C SER A 74 3.04 -30.21 -18.78
N THR A 75 3.74 -31.35 -18.85
CA THR A 75 5.20 -31.42 -19.05
C THR A 75 5.60 -31.13 -20.51
N GLN A 76 4.62 -30.93 -21.39
CA GLN A 76 4.80 -30.53 -22.78
C GLN A 76 4.11 -29.19 -23.02
N VAL A 77 4.88 -28.24 -23.56
CA VAL A 77 4.40 -26.96 -24.06
C VAL A 77 3.39 -27.23 -25.19
N VAL A 78 2.10 -27.31 -24.86
CA VAL A 78 1.05 -27.30 -25.86
C VAL A 78 0.84 -25.84 -26.25
N PRO A 79 1.12 -25.43 -27.50
CA PRO A 79 0.75 -24.12 -27.97
C PRO A 79 -0.77 -24.15 -28.15
N ASN A 80 -1.53 -23.67 -27.16
CA ASN A 80 -2.96 -23.40 -27.30
C ASN A 80 -3.15 -22.16 -28.18
N THR A 81 -2.84 -22.29 -29.47
CA THR A 81 -2.90 -21.22 -30.48
C THR A 81 -4.30 -20.99 -31.05
N ALA A 82 -5.32 -21.77 -30.66
CA ALA A 82 -6.63 -21.71 -31.31
C ALA A 82 -7.70 -20.84 -30.59
N LEU A 83 -7.49 -20.45 -29.32
CA LEU A 83 -8.50 -19.70 -28.54
C LEU A 83 -7.84 -18.71 -27.57
N GLN A 84 -6.95 -17.85 -28.07
CA GLN A 84 -6.45 -16.74 -27.25
C GLN A 84 -7.46 -15.59 -27.27
N ILE A 85 -7.90 -15.16 -26.08
CA ILE A 85 -8.69 -13.94 -25.93
C ILE A 85 -7.86 -12.78 -26.49
N ASN A 86 -8.46 -11.96 -27.35
CA ASN A 86 -7.81 -10.75 -27.84
C ASN A 86 -7.83 -9.67 -26.74
N PHE A 87 -6.85 -9.75 -25.82
CA PHE A 87 -6.70 -8.81 -24.71
C PHE A 87 -6.37 -7.39 -25.18
N ASP A 88 -5.72 -7.24 -26.34
CA ASP A 88 -5.45 -5.93 -26.93
C ASP A 88 -6.76 -5.22 -27.30
N ALA A 89 -7.63 -5.88 -28.07
CA ALA A 89 -8.93 -5.34 -28.41
C ALA A 89 -9.81 -5.08 -27.17
N LEU A 90 -9.80 -5.99 -26.20
CA LEU A 90 -10.56 -5.84 -24.95
C LEU A 90 -10.10 -4.63 -24.14
N THR A 91 -8.79 -4.49 -23.88
CA THR A 91 -8.25 -3.39 -23.08
C THR A 91 -8.46 -2.05 -23.77
N LYS A 92 -8.25 -1.98 -25.09
CA LYS A 92 -8.54 -0.78 -25.89
C LYS A 92 -10.01 -0.37 -25.81
N LEU A 93 -10.94 -1.32 -25.90
CA LEU A 93 -12.36 -1.05 -25.80
C LEU A 93 -12.78 -0.59 -24.39
N LEU A 94 -12.25 -1.23 -23.34
CA LEU A 94 -12.50 -0.82 -21.95
C LEU A 94 -11.97 0.61 -21.68
N LEU A 95 -10.78 0.93 -22.17
CA LEU A 95 -10.20 2.28 -22.05
C LEU A 95 -11.06 3.32 -22.78
N ARG A 96 -11.56 3.01 -23.98
CA ARG A 96 -12.50 3.88 -24.73
C ARG A 96 -13.80 4.11 -23.94
N LEU A 97 -14.40 3.05 -23.40
CA LEU A 97 -15.63 3.13 -22.61
C LEU A 97 -15.47 3.95 -21.32
N LEU A 98 -14.29 3.97 -20.69
CA LEU A 98 -14.01 4.78 -19.49
C LEU A 98 -14.20 6.28 -19.72
N PHE A 99 -14.10 6.77 -20.95
CA PHE A 99 -14.32 8.16 -21.33
C PHE A 99 -15.38 8.30 -22.44
N CYS A 100 -16.36 7.39 -22.48
CA CYS A 100 -17.44 7.46 -23.47
C CYS A 100 -18.55 8.43 -23.04
N GLY A 101 -18.99 9.27 -23.98
CA GLY A 101 -20.06 10.25 -23.79
C GLY A 101 -21.41 9.58 -23.47
N ALA A 102 -22.19 10.19 -22.58
CA ALA A 102 -23.44 9.65 -22.04
C ALA A 102 -23.34 8.32 -21.25
N LEU A 103 -22.17 7.66 -21.21
CA LEU A 103 -21.94 6.45 -20.40
C LEU A 103 -21.14 6.76 -19.13
N THR A 104 -19.97 7.38 -19.27
CA THR A 104 -19.09 7.71 -18.12
C THR A 104 -18.76 9.20 -18.03
N ILE A 105 -18.90 9.95 -19.12
CA ILE A 105 -18.73 11.41 -19.16
C ILE A 105 -19.91 12.10 -19.87
N PRO A 106 -20.17 13.39 -19.61
CA PRO A 106 -21.21 14.12 -20.33
C PRO A 106 -20.89 14.24 -21.84
N LEU A 107 -21.89 14.16 -22.71
CA LEU A 107 -21.75 14.14 -24.19
C LEU A 107 -20.90 15.29 -24.76
N TYR A 108 -21.04 16.50 -24.22
CA TYR A 108 -20.32 17.69 -24.68
C TYR A 108 -18.92 17.84 -24.07
N SER A 109 -18.38 16.76 -23.50
CA SER A 109 -17.04 16.75 -22.91
C SER A 109 -16.09 16.08 -23.88
N ALA A 110 -15.04 16.79 -24.28
CA ALA A 110 -13.99 16.19 -25.08
C ALA A 110 -13.31 15.08 -24.26
N GLN A 111 -13.23 13.87 -24.83
CA GLN A 111 -12.61 12.70 -24.20
C GLN A 111 -11.18 13.00 -23.71
N ASN A 112 -10.49 13.89 -24.41
CA ASN A 112 -9.10 14.28 -24.12
C ASN A 112 -8.94 15.35 -23.02
N THR A 113 -10.02 15.96 -22.50
CA THR A 113 -9.91 17.03 -21.48
C THR A 113 -10.83 16.86 -20.27
N CYS A 114 -11.65 15.80 -20.24
CA CYS A 114 -12.60 15.54 -19.16
C CYS A 114 -11.96 14.72 -18.03
N LEU A 115 -12.02 15.23 -16.79
CA LEU A 115 -11.62 14.50 -15.59
C LEU A 115 -12.85 14.10 -14.75
N TRP A 116 -12.76 12.96 -14.06
CA TRP A 116 -13.85 12.47 -13.20
C TRP A 116 -14.04 13.28 -11.92
N ALA A 117 -12.95 13.83 -11.39
CA ALA A 117 -12.89 14.62 -10.17
C ALA A 117 -11.84 15.72 -10.30
N SER A 118 -12.04 16.82 -9.56
CA SER A 118 -11.10 17.96 -9.52
C SER A 118 -9.86 17.61 -8.71
N GLY A 119 -8.75 18.26 -9.03
CA GLY A 119 -7.47 18.00 -8.37
C GLY A 119 -6.33 18.27 -9.34
N ILE A 120 -5.56 17.22 -9.63
CA ILE A 120 -4.38 17.24 -10.49
C ILE A 120 -4.77 17.02 -11.96
N GLY A 121 -3.95 17.56 -12.86
CA GLY A 121 -4.02 17.28 -14.30
C GLY A 121 -4.56 18.46 -15.11
N PRO A 122 -4.33 18.45 -16.45
CA PRO A 122 -4.65 19.58 -17.33
C PRO A 122 -6.15 19.72 -17.64
N GLY A 123 -6.95 18.70 -17.35
CA GLY A 123 -8.37 18.69 -17.64
C GLY A 123 -9.22 19.44 -16.60
N LYS A 124 -10.47 19.73 -16.95
CA LYS A 124 -11.43 20.34 -16.04
C LYS A 124 -12.41 19.29 -15.55
N ALA A 125 -12.54 19.14 -14.23
CA ALA A 125 -13.64 18.39 -13.65
C ALA A 125 -14.93 19.21 -13.81
N ARG A 126 -15.98 18.61 -14.39
CA ARG A 126 -17.28 19.25 -14.53
C ARG A 126 -18.27 18.60 -13.56
N PRO A 127 -18.82 19.33 -12.58
CA PRO A 127 -20.01 18.87 -11.89
C PRO A 127 -21.23 19.09 -12.80
N GLU A 128 -22.20 18.17 -12.79
CA GLU A 128 -23.63 18.48 -12.56
C GLU A 128 -24.58 17.33 -12.97
N ALA A 129 -25.57 17.13 -12.09
CA ALA A 129 -26.80 16.34 -12.20
C ALA A 129 -26.75 14.81 -12.38
N SER A 130 -25.81 14.23 -13.15
CA SER A 130 -25.87 12.79 -13.55
C SER A 130 -24.81 11.90 -12.88
N GLN A 131 -24.42 12.21 -11.64
CA GLN A 131 -23.25 11.57 -11.02
C GLN A 131 -23.42 10.08 -10.76
N LEU A 132 -24.60 9.60 -10.34
CA LEU A 132 -24.73 8.22 -9.84
C LEU A 132 -24.63 7.17 -10.95
N LEU A 133 -25.27 7.40 -12.11
CA LEU A 133 -25.22 6.46 -13.24
C LEU A 133 -23.81 6.39 -13.83
N PHE A 134 -23.15 7.53 -14.03
CA PHE A 134 -21.77 7.57 -14.49
C PHE A 134 -20.81 6.91 -13.50
N LYS A 135 -20.95 7.17 -12.20
CA LYS A 135 -20.16 6.52 -11.15
C LYS A 135 -20.37 5.00 -11.17
N THR A 136 -21.61 4.54 -11.36
CA THR A 136 -21.92 3.10 -11.45
C THR A 136 -21.27 2.46 -12.68
N ALA A 137 -21.34 3.10 -13.85
CA ALA A 137 -20.67 2.62 -15.06
C ALA A 137 -19.15 2.57 -14.90
N ARG A 138 -18.55 3.63 -14.33
CA ARG A 138 -17.11 3.67 -14.00
C ARG A 138 -16.72 2.52 -13.06
N VAL A 139 -17.50 2.25 -12.01
CA VAL A 139 -17.26 1.12 -11.09
C VAL A 139 -17.25 -0.21 -11.83
N GLU A 140 -18.23 -0.49 -12.69
CA GLU A 140 -18.29 -1.75 -13.45
C GLU A 140 -17.11 -1.88 -14.43
N LEU A 141 -16.73 -0.78 -15.09
CA LEU A 141 -15.57 -0.76 -16.00
C LEU A 141 -14.25 -0.98 -15.26
N LEU A 142 -14.02 -0.30 -14.13
CA LEU A 142 -12.81 -0.49 -13.32
C LEU A 142 -12.76 -1.89 -12.74
N ARG A 143 -13.89 -2.44 -12.28
CA ARG A 143 -14.00 -3.84 -11.84
C ARG A 143 -13.63 -4.81 -12.97
N CYS A 144 -14.11 -4.56 -14.19
CA CYS A 144 -13.75 -5.36 -15.36
C CYS A 144 -12.25 -5.24 -15.69
N LEU A 145 -11.65 -4.05 -15.59
CA LEU A 145 -10.21 -3.84 -15.78
C LEU A 145 -9.37 -4.60 -14.74
N VAL A 146 -9.75 -4.56 -13.47
CA VAL A 146 -9.10 -5.36 -12.43
C VAL A 146 -9.22 -6.86 -12.74
N ALA A 147 -10.39 -7.32 -13.17
CA ALA A 147 -10.57 -8.71 -13.60
C ALA A 147 -9.75 -9.07 -14.86
N THR A 148 -9.53 -8.14 -15.79
CA THR A 148 -8.60 -8.38 -16.90
C THR A 148 -7.15 -8.50 -16.44
N GLY A 149 -6.74 -7.74 -15.42
CA GLY A 149 -5.38 -7.74 -14.88
C GLY A 149 -5.10 -8.78 -13.77
N CYS A 150 -6.06 -9.65 -13.44
CA CYS A 150 -5.96 -10.55 -12.29
C CYS A 150 -5.13 -11.84 -12.52
N GLU A 151 -4.50 -11.98 -13.70
CA GLU A 151 -3.69 -13.12 -14.11
C GLU A 151 -2.65 -13.51 -13.04
N SER A 152 -2.03 -12.51 -12.41
CA SER A 152 -0.98 -12.68 -11.40
C SER A 152 -1.39 -13.50 -10.17
N ILE A 153 -2.68 -13.53 -9.83
CA ILE A 153 -3.21 -14.28 -8.67
C ILE A 153 -3.14 -15.79 -8.92
N PHE A 154 -3.17 -16.21 -10.19
CA PHE A 154 -3.19 -17.62 -10.57
C PHE A 154 -1.80 -18.18 -10.88
N LEU A 155 -0.76 -17.36 -10.80
CA LEU A 155 0.62 -17.77 -11.05
C LEU A 155 1.25 -18.31 -9.75
N THR A 156 2.02 -19.38 -9.90
CA THR A 156 2.93 -19.84 -8.82
C THR A 156 4.11 -18.88 -8.68
N ALA A 157 4.78 -18.87 -7.53
CA ALA A 157 5.92 -17.97 -7.28
C ALA A 157 7.04 -18.10 -8.32
N SER A 158 7.32 -19.31 -8.84
CA SER A 158 8.33 -19.55 -9.88
C SER A 158 7.91 -19.00 -11.24
N THR A 159 6.64 -19.16 -11.60
CA THR A 159 6.08 -18.65 -12.86
C THR A 159 5.83 -17.14 -12.80
N TYR A 160 5.59 -16.57 -11.63
CA TYR A 160 5.32 -15.14 -11.47
C TYR A 160 6.46 -14.26 -11.98
N VAL A 161 7.70 -14.70 -11.75
CA VAL A 161 8.92 -13.98 -12.16
C VAL A 161 9.17 -14.07 -13.66
N THR A 162 8.76 -15.15 -14.31
CA THR A 162 9.11 -15.45 -15.71
C THR A 162 7.96 -15.23 -16.69
N ALA A 163 6.71 -15.24 -16.22
CA ALA A 163 5.53 -15.14 -17.06
C ALA A 163 5.32 -13.69 -17.55
N GLN A 164 5.19 -13.54 -18.86
CA GLN A 164 4.70 -12.31 -19.44
C GLN A 164 3.20 -12.16 -19.14
N ARG A 165 2.83 -11.06 -18.46
CA ARG A 165 1.44 -10.75 -18.12
C ARG A 165 0.72 -10.20 -19.36
N ILE A 166 0.09 -11.06 -20.16
CA ILE A 166 -0.39 -10.71 -21.50
C ILE A 166 -1.41 -9.57 -21.42
N ALA A 167 -2.39 -9.66 -20.54
CA ALA A 167 -3.45 -8.65 -20.42
C ALA A 167 -2.93 -7.30 -19.90
N LEU A 168 -2.03 -7.31 -18.91
CA LEU A 168 -1.40 -6.09 -18.39
C LEU A 168 -0.44 -5.47 -19.41
N SER A 169 0.28 -6.29 -20.17
CA SER A 169 1.12 -5.81 -21.28
C SER A 169 0.29 -5.12 -22.36
N ALA A 170 -0.86 -5.69 -22.72
CA ALA A 170 -1.79 -5.09 -23.67
C ALA A 170 -2.38 -3.77 -23.15
N LEU A 171 -2.79 -3.74 -21.87
CA LEU A 171 -3.29 -2.53 -21.22
C LEU A 171 -2.22 -1.41 -21.20
N ALA A 172 -0.98 -1.75 -20.81
CA ALA A 172 0.13 -0.80 -20.81
C ALA A 172 0.43 -0.30 -22.22
N ASN A 173 0.55 -1.20 -23.20
CA ASN A 173 0.82 -0.84 -24.59
C ASN A 173 -0.23 0.13 -25.13
N ASN A 174 -1.52 -0.11 -24.87
CA ASN A 174 -2.62 0.76 -25.29
C ASN A 174 -2.61 2.15 -24.62
N LEU A 175 -1.90 2.31 -23.49
CA LEU A 175 -1.73 3.59 -22.80
C LEU A 175 -0.44 4.32 -23.21
N THR A 176 0.40 3.69 -24.03
CA THR A 176 1.68 4.23 -24.49
C THR A 176 1.71 4.47 -25.99
N ALA A 177 2.56 5.39 -26.44
CA ALA A 177 2.90 5.55 -27.83
C ALA A 177 4.42 5.74 -27.95
N TRP A 178 5.04 5.11 -28.94
CA TRP A 178 6.45 5.32 -29.25
C TRP A 178 6.64 6.71 -29.84
N ASN A 179 7.42 7.56 -29.16
CA ASN A 179 7.81 8.85 -29.68
C ASN A 179 9.17 8.72 -30.39
N ALA A 180 9.14 8.73 -31.72
CA ALA A 180 10.34 8.58 -32.56
C ALA A 180 11.35 9.73 -32.38
N GLU A 181 10.90 10.95 -32.09
CA GLU A 181 11.78 12.12 -31.92
C GLU A 181 12.57 12.04 -30.62
N ARG A 182 11.98 11.46 -29.57
CA ARG A 182 12.59 11.33 -28.24
C ARG A 182 13.17 9.95 -27.96
N GLY A 183 12.99 9.01 -28.89
CA GLY A 183 13.48 7.64 -28.76
C GLY A 183 12.97 6.90 -27.52
N ARG A 184 11.75 7.19 -27.06
CA ARG A 184 11.16 6.60 -25.85
C ARG A 184 9.65 6.41 -25.95
N LEU A 185 9.12 5.51 -25.13
CA LEU A 185 7.67 5.39 -24.92
C LEU A 185 7.17 6.61 -24.14
N GLU A 186 6.07 7.21 -24.60
CA GLU A 186 5.39 8.31 -23.90
C GLU A 186 3.93 7.98 -23.63
N ALA A 187 3.39 8.56 -22.57
CA ALA A 187 1.99 8.43 -22.20
C ALA A 187 1.09 9.04 -23.28
N GLN A 188 0.08 8.29 -23.72
CA GLN A 188 -0.98 8.86 -24.55
C GLN A 188 -1.82 9.87 -23.74
N PRO A 189 -2.53 10.83 -24.40
CA PRO A 189 -3.41 11.77 -23.70
C PRO A 189 -4.44 11.09 -22.79
N GLN A 190 -4.96 9.94 -23.22
CA GLN A 190 -5.91 9.14 -22.45
C GLN A 190 -5.31 8.57 -21.17
N ALA A 191 -4.02 8.23 -21.16
CA ALA A 191 -3.30 7.79 -19.97
C ALA A 191 -3.20 8.91 -18.93
N ASN A 192 -2.94 10.15 -19.36
CA ASN A 192 -2.95 11.32 -18.46
C ASN A 192 -4.31 11.52 -17.80
N ASN A 193 -5.39 11.43 -18.59
CA ASN A 193 -6.75 11.61 -18.08
C ASN A 193 -7.18 10.49 -17.14
N LEU A 194 -6.82 9.25 -17.46
CA LEU A 194 -7.07 8.10 -16.61
C LEU A 194 -6.34 8.24 -15.28
N PHE A 195 -5.03 8.53 -15.32
CA PHE A 195 -4.21 8.71 -14.12
C PHE A 195 -4.76 9.82 -13.21
N ALA A 196 -4.98 11.02 -13.78
CA ALA A 196 -5.52 12.15 -13.05
C ALA A 196 -6.92 11.86 -12.49
N SER A 197 -7.80 11.23 -13.28
CA SER A 197 -9.15 10.91 -12.84
C SER A 197 -9.18 9.90 -11.69
N LEU A 198 -8.37 8.84 -11.75
CA LEU A 198 -8.26 7.85 -10.68
C LEU A 198 -7.69 8.48 -9.40
N LEU A 199 -6.57 9.20 -9.51
CA LEU A 199 -5.90 9.80 -8.35
C LEU A 199 -6.77 10.88 -7.69
N ASN A 200 -7.41 11.74 -8.49
CA ASN A 200 -8.33 12.75 -7.97
C ASN A 200 -9.54 12.10 -7.29
N THR A 201 -10.08 11.00 -7.85
CA THR A 201 -11.20 10.28 -7.23
C THR A 201 -10.79 9.71 -5.87
N VAL A 202 -9.59 9.14 -5.76
CA VAL A 202 -9.06 8.67 -4.47
C VAL A 202 -8.86 9.81 -3.47
N CYS A 203 -8.46 11.01 -3.92
CA CYS A 203 -8.19 12.13 -3.01
C CYS A 203 -9.45 12.96 -2.62
N THR A 204 -10.50 12.91 -3.44
CA THR A 204 -11.73 13.69 -3.26
C THR A 204 -12.90 12.88 -2.74
N SER A 205 -12.81 11.54 -2.73
CA SER A 205 -13.91 10.71 -2.25
C SER A 205 -14.27 11.08 -0.82
N GLU A 206 -15.52 11.50 -0.63
CA GLU A 206 -16.11 11.68 0.69
C GLU A 206 -17.20 10.60 0.79
N ASP A 207 -17.01 9.57 1.63
CA ASP A 207 -18.16 8.73 1.94
C ASP A 207 -19.16 9.63 2.66
N ALA A 208 -20.41 9.63 2.18
CA ALA A 208 -21.53 10.29 2.82
C ALA A 208 -21.41 10.08 4.33
N GLY A 209 -21.40 11.19 5.09
CA GLY A 209 -21.20 11.17 6.53
C GLY A 209 -22.17 10.23 7.25
N PRO A 210 -22.06 10.08 8.56
CA PRO A 210 -23.00 9.30 9.37
C PRO A 210 -24.39 9.96 9.33
N GLY A 211 -25.11 9.79 8.24
CA GLY A 211 -26.51 10.15 8.13
C GLY A 211 -27.27 9.20 9.04
N LEU A 212 -28.12 9.75 9.89
CA LEU A 212 -28.94 9.03 10.88
C LEU A 212 -29.77 7.86 10.29
N PHE A 213 -29.87 7.78 8.96
CA PHE A 213 -30.68 6.83 8.20
C PHE A 213 -29.93 6.19 7.02
N SER A 214 -28.60 6.32 6.90
CA SER A 214 -27.90 5.61 5.83
C SER A 214 -27.87 4.12 6.17
N SER A 215 -28.59 3.33 5.38
CA SER A 215 -28.44 1.87 5.33
C SER A 215 -26.94 1.56 5.29
N GLY A 216 -26.45 0.73 6.21
CA GLY A 216 -25.02 0.41 6.38
C GLY A 216 -24.35 -0.36 5.23
N GLY A 217 -24.79 -0.15 3.99
CA GLY A 217 -24.18 -0.67 2.77
C GLY A 217 -23.16 0.31 2.19
N LYS A 218 -22.18 -0.24 1.46
CA LYS A 218 -21.20 0.53 0.69
C LYS A 218 -21.89 1.49 -0.27
N THR A 219 -21.43 2.74 -0.30
CA THR A 219 -21.85 3.72 -1.30
C THR A 219 -21.15 3.46 -2.63
N THR A 220 -21.73 3.94 -3.73
CA THR A 220 -21.08 3.88 -5.06
C THR A 220 -19.73 4.62 -5.05
N ASP A 221 -19.59 5.68 -4.25
CA ASP A 221 -18.34 6.41 -4.08
C ASP A 221 -17.25 5.58 -3.40
N SER A 222 -17.62 4.78 -2.39
CA SER A 222 -16.72 3.84 -1.74
C SER A 222 -16.19 2.79 -2.73
N TYR A 223 -17.08 2.18 -3.53
CA TYR A 223 -16.67 1.24 -4.57
C TYR A 223 -15.79 1.91 -5.63
N LEU A 224 -16.14 3.13 -6.05
CA LEU A 224 -15.36 3.85 -7.06
C LEU A 224 -13.95 4.15 -6.56
N MET A 225 -13.81 4.57 -5.30
CA MET A 225 -12.52 4.76 -4.65
C MET A 225 -11.73 3.45 -4.60
N GLU A 226 -12.33 2.36 -4.11
CA GLU A 226 -11.70 1.04 -3.99
C GLU A 226 -11.14 0.55 -5.34
N TYR A 227 -11.96 0.52 -6.38
CA TYR A 227 -11.49 0.10 -7.70
C TYR A 227 -10.52 1.10 -8.33
N SER A 228 -10.59 2.39 -7.98
CA SER A 228 -9.60 3.37 -8.44
C SER A 228 -8.22 3.10 -7.84
N VAL A 229 -8.16 2.76 -6.55
CA VAL A 229 -6.92 2.33 -5.88
C VAL A 229 -6.37 1.07 -6.54
N HIS A 230 -7.21 0.06 -6.79
CA HIS A 230 -6.78 -1.20 -7.41
C HIS A 230 -6.20 -0.98 -8.81
N VAL A 231 -6.87 -0.20 -9.67
CA VAL A 231 -6.36 0.09 -11.02
C VAL A 231 -5.09 0.93 -10.98
N LEU A 232 -4.98 1.91 -10.06
CA LEU A 232 -3.74 2.68 -9.86
C LEU A 232 -2.58 1.77 -9.47
N LEU A 233 -2.77 0.84 -8.54
CA LEU A 233 -1.74 -0.10 -8.13
C LEU A 233 -1.28 -0.99 -9.29
N LEU A 234 -2.22 -1.55 -10.05
CA LEU A 234 -1.90 -2.36 -11.24
C LEU A 234 -1.07 -1.59 -12.26
N LEU A 235 -1.38 -0.31 -12.49
CA LEU A 235 -0.69 0.51 -13.49
C LEU A 235 0.64 1.10 -12.98
N LEU A 236 0.77 1.39 -11.69
CA LEU A 236 2.02 1.89 -11.08
C LEU A 236 3.08 0.80 -10.92
N ASP A 237 2.66 -0.43 -10.66
CA ASP A 237 3.57 -1.56 -10.45
C ASP A 237 4.05 -2.19 -11.77
N TYR A 238 3.29 -2.04 -12.87
CA TYR A 238 3.63 -2.61 -14.17
C TYR A 238 4.32 -1.63 -15.14
N PRO A 239 5.40 -2.03 -15.87
CA PRO A 239 6.11 -3.30 -15.74
C PRO A 239 6.94 -3.31 -14.45
N GLU A 240 6.97 -4.46 -13.77
CA GLU A 240 7.90 -4.66 -12.66
C GLU A 240 9.31 -4.56 -13.25
N SER A 241 10.14 -3.62 -12.76
CA SER A 241 11.56 -3.66 -13.09
C SER A 241 12.10 -5.00 -12.61
N ASP A 242 12.75 -5.77 -13.49
CA ASP A 242 13.37 -7.10 -13.25
C ASP A 242 14.46 -7.13 -12.14
N VAL A 243 14.52 -6.11 -11.30
CA VAL A 243 15.45 -6.00 -10.18
C VAL A 243 14.62 -6.01 -8.90
N PRO A 244 14.50 -7.16 -8.19
CA PRO A 244 14.07 -7.10 -6.80
C PRO A 244 14.97 -6.10 -6.06
N PRO A 245 14.48 -5.36 -5.04
CA PRO A 245 15.38 -4.63 -4.18
C PRO A 245 16.30 -5.66 -3.54
N VAL A 246 17.49 -5.84 -4.11
CA VAL A 246 18.50 -6.71 -3.55
C VAL A 246 18.94 -5.99 -2.29
N TYR A 247 18.39 -6.40 -1.15
CA TYR A 247 19.02 -6.21 0.14
C TYR A 247 20.28 -7.08 0.11
N ASN A 248 21.33 -6.59 -0.55
CA ASN A 248 22.64 -7.20 -0.47
C ASN A 248 23.00 -7.20 1.02
N ALA A 249 23.12 -8.40 1.59
CA ALA A 249 23.82 -8.56 2.85
C ALA A 249 25.22 -7.94 2.66
N PRO A 250 25.69 -7.05 3.55
CA PRO A 250 26.99 -6.45 3.38
C PRO A 250 28.08 -7.52 3.43
N ASP A 251 28.96 -7.50 2.43
CA ASP A 251 30.17 -8.34 2.36
C ASP A 251 31.06 -8.06 3.58
N PRO A 252 31.56 -9.08 4.30
CA PRO A 252 32.23 -8.89 5.59
C PRO A 252 33.67 -8.38 5.50
N SER A 253 34.18 -7.98 4.34
CA SER A 253 35.62 -7.75 4.12
C SER A 253 36.05 -6.29 3.88
N VAL A 254 35.23 -5.27 4.18
CA VAL A 254 35.66 -3.87 4.06
C VAL A 254 35.49 -3.13 5.39
N SER A 255 36.62 -2.90 6.05
CA SER A 255 36.75 -2.08 7.24
C SER A 255 36.56 -0.59 6.91
N GLY A 256 35.34 -0.09 7.11
CA GLY A 256 35.00 1.34 7.00
C GLY A 256 33.51 1.55 7.29
N ASP A 257 33.20 2.39 8.27
CA ASP A 257 31.87 2.71 8.83
C ASP A 257 30.63 2.24 8.04
N PRO A 258 29.92 1.18 8.49
CA PRO A 258 28.86 0.51 7.72
C PRO A 258 27.49 1.20 7.77
N TYR A 259 27.32 2.33 8.46
CA TYR A 259 25.99 2.91 8.72
C TYR A 259 25.63 4.15 7.88
N MET A 260 26.54 4.70 7.08
CA MET A 260 26.28 5.96 6.36
C MET A 260 25.97 5.82 4.86
N LYS A 261 25.81 4.58 4.34
CA LYS A 261 25.55 4.33 2.90
C LYS A 261 24.32 3.45 2.62
N LEU A 262 23.31 3.46 3.50
CA LEU A 262 22.01 2.78 3.26
C LEU A 262 21.11 3.50 2.24
N VAL A 263 21.56 4.61 1.65
CA VAL A 263 20.96 5.21 0.44
C VAL A 263 21.95 5.04 -0.70
N ALA A 264 22.07 3.83 -1.23
CA ALA A 264 22.73 3.63 -2.51
C ALA A 264 21.88 4.33 -3.60
N PRO A 265 22.50 4.99 -4.59
CA PRO A 265 21.76 5.59 -5.69
C PRO A 265 20.99 4.48 -6.40
N VAL A 266 19.69 4.70 -6.59
CA VAL A 266 18.83 3.89 -7.45
C VAL A 266 19.60 3.58 -8.72
N ALA A 267 19.93 2.30 -8.96
CA ALA A 267 20.51 1.89 -10.23
C ALA A 267 19.57 2.40 -11.32
N THR A 268 20.09 3.26 -12.22
CA THR A 268 19.29 3.84 -13.30
C THR A 268 18.69 2.70 -14.10
N PRO A 269 17.37 2.50 -14.07
CA PRO A 269 16.75 1.49 -14.93
C PRO A 269 17.07 1.89 -16.38
N SER A 270 17.40 0.90 -17.21
CA SER A 270 17.39 1.10 -18.66
C SER A 270 16.07 1.77 -19.03
N ALA A 271 16.13 2.86 -19.81
CA ALA A 271 14.99 3.73 -20.15
C ALA A 271 13.77 2.99 -20.76
N ALA A 272 13.92 1.70 -21.09
CA ALA A 272 12.86 0.84 -21.62
C ALA A 272 11.93 0.20 -20.57
N THR A 273 12.19 0.34 -19.26
CA THR A 273 11.52 -0.48 -18.21
C THR A 273 10.71 0.30 -17.17
N VAL A 274 10.54 1.61 -17.34
CA VAL A 274 9.80 2.43 -16.36
C VAL A 274 8.30 2.45 -16.71
N SER A 275 7.46 2.15 -15.72
CA SER A 275 6.00 2.31 -15.82
C SER A 275 5.64 3.73 -16.26
N VAL A 276 4.78 3.84 -17.27
CA VAL A 276 4.30 5.14 -17.76
C VAL A 276 3.54 5.89 -16.69
N PHE A 277 2.81 5.21 -15.82
CA PHE A 277 2.12 5.86 -14.70
C PHE A 277 3.09 6.34 -13.63
N ARG A 278 4.22 5.64 -13.45
CA ARG A 278 5.33 6.12 -12.59
C ARG A 278 5.95 7.38 -13.18
N ASP A 279 6.15 7.43 -14.50
CA ASP A 279 6.62 8.63 -15.19
C ASP A 279 5.64 9.81 -15.05
N LEU A 280 4.33 9.56 -15.18
CA LEU A 280 3.31 10.59 -14.97
C LEU A 280 3.33 11.11 -13.53
N TRP A 281 3.45 10.21 -12.56
CA TRP A 281 3.56 10.60 -11.15
C TRP A 281 4.84 11.40 -10.87
N LEU A 282 5.96 11.02 -11.47
CA LEU A 282 7.23 11.74 -11.37
C LEU A 282 7.18 13.15 -11.96
N ARG A 283 6.34 13.41 -12.96
CA ARG A 283 6.19 14.75 -13.56
C ARG A 283 5.47 15.74 -12.64
N ILE A 284 4.68 15.24 -11.69
CA ILE A 284 3.99 16.10 -10.72
C ILE A 284 5.01 16.58 -9.68
N GLN A 285 5.35 17.86 -9.77
CA GLN A 285 6.31 18.50 -8.86
C GLN A 285 5.71 19.77 -8.21
N ALA A 286 4.53 20.20 -8.63
CA ALA A 286 3.89 21.39 -8.09
C ALA A 286 3.45 21.15 -6.63
N TRP A 287 3.93 21.99 -5.72
CA TRP A 287 3.68 21.84 -4.29
C TRP A 287 2.19 21.76 -3.90
N PRO A 288 1.26 22.56 -4.49
CA PRO A 288 -0.17 22.45 -4.19
C PRO A 288 -0.77 21.09 -4.59
N GLU A 289 -0.33 20.52 -5.72
CA GLU A 289 -0.79 19.22 -6.22
C GLU A 289 -0.31 18.09 -5.29
N LEU A 290 0.95 18.14 -4.86
CA LEU A 290 1.51 17.20 -3.89
C LEU A 290 0.80 17.28 -2.53
N LYS A 291 0.50 18.50 -2.05
CA LYS A 291 -0.28 18.71 -0.82
C LYS A 291 -1.68 18.13 -0.92
N PHE A 292 -2.36 18.35 -2.05
CA PHE A 292 -3.69 17.80 -2.30
C PHE A 292 -3.71 16.27 -2.22
N VAL A 293 -2.72 15.59 -2.81
CA VAL A 293 -2.61 14.13 -2.73
C VAL A 293 -2.35 13.68 -1.30
N ASN A 294 -1.41 14.32 -0.60
CA ASN A 294 -1.09 13.95 0.78
C ASN A 294 -2.32 14.11 1.70
N GLN A 295 -3.06 15.21 1.53
CA GLN A 295 -4.29 15.46 2.27
C GLN A 295 -5.34 14.37 2.03
N GLY A 296 -5.56 13.98 0.77
CA GLY A 296 -6.50 12.92 0.40
C GLY A 296 -6.13 11.58 1.05
N LEU A 297 -4.88 11.14 0.91
CA LEU A 297 -4.40 9.88 1.48
C LEU A 297 -4.52 9.86 3.01
N VAL A 298 -4.07 10.93 3.67
CA VAL A 298 -4.15 11.06 5.14
C VAL A 298 -5.59 11.02 5.63
N ARG A 299 -6.50 11.75 4.96
CA ARG A 299 -7.93 11.77 5.33
C ARG A 299 -8.50 10.35 5.36
N HIS A 300 -8.22 9.55 4.35
CA HIS A 300 -8.73 8.18 4.26
C HIS A 300 -8.06 7.23 5.25
N LEU A 301 -6.74 7.38 5.49
CA LEU A 301 -6.02 6.54 6.44
C LEU A 301 -6.41 6.82 7.90
N GLN A 302 -6.75 8.07 8.25
CA GLN A 302 -7.19 8.46 9.60
C GLN A 302 -8.66 8.13 9.89
N LYS A 303 -9.49 8.02 8.84
CA LYS A 303 -10.93 7.82 8.97
C LYS A 303 -11.36 6.70 9.93
N PRO A 304 -10.74 5.50 9.92
CA PRO A 304 -11.11 4.43 10.85
C PRO A 304 -10.94 4.81 12.34
N PHE A 305 -10.07 5.78 12.64
CA PHE A 305 -9.70 6.15 14.02
C PHE A 305 -10.37 7.45 14.50
N LEU A 306 -10.74 8.36 13.58
CA LEU A 306 -11.44 9.61 13.93
C LEU A 306 -12.83 9.40 14.53
N ALA A 307 -13.49 8.27 14.21
CA ALA A 307 -14.80 7.91 14.75
C ALA A 307 -14.75 7.30 16.17
N SER A 308 -13.56 7.01 16.71
CA SER A 308 -13.42 6.53 18.10
C SER A 308 -13.60 7.63 19.13
N THR A 309 -13.52 8.90 18.71
CA THR A 309 -13.58 10.07 19.61
C THR A 309 -14.97 10.72 19.66
N SER A 310 -15.85 10.41 18.70
CA SER A 310 -17.23 10.90 18.69
C SER A 310 -18.18 9.82 19.20
N SER A 311 -18.93 10.18 20.23
CA SER A 311 -19.93 9.38 20.95
C SER A 311 -21.13 8.99 20.07
N SER A 312 -20.92 8.14 19.06
CA SER A 312 -21.99 7.53 18.26
C SER A 312 -21.99 6.01 18.44
N LEU A 313 -22.27 5.59 19.68
CA LEU A 313 -22.44 4.18 20.07
C LEU A 313 -23.58 3.44 19.34
N PHE A 314 -24.28 4.08 18.42
CA PHE A 314 -25.48 3.56 17.73
C PHE A 314 -25.36 3.50 16.20
N LEU A 315 -24.20 3.84 15.60
CA LEU A 315 -24.04 3.86 14.14
C LEU A 315 -22.98 2.86 13.69
N ASN A 316 -23.32 2.09 12.65
CA ASN A 316 -22.38 1.21 11.94
C ASN A 316 -21.16 2.03 11.48
N ARG A 317 -19.97 1.58 11.89
CA ARG A 317 -18.70 2.24 11.55
C ARG A 317 -18.49 2.18 10.04
N PRO A 318 -18.17 3.28 9.34
CA PRO A 318 -17.71 3.21 7.96
C PRO A 318 -16.32 2.55 7.95
N LYS A 319 -16.27 1.25 7.67
CA LYS A 319 -15.00 0.55 7.41
C LYS A 319 -14.53 0.99 6.03
N VAL A 320 -13.35 1.60 5.94
CA VAL A 320 -12.64 1.70 4.66
C VAL A 320 -12.15 0.28 4.35
N GLU A 321 -12.87 -0.44 3.50
CA GLU A 321 -12.54 -1.85 3.22
C GLU A 321 -11.23 -2.03 2.45
N CYS A 322 -10.77 -1.02 1.70
CA CYS A 322 -9.52 -1.03 0.93
C CYS A 322 -8.32 -0.41 1.67
N CYS A 323 -8.30 -0.43 3.02
CA CYS A 323 -7.18 0.10 3.80
C CYS A 323 -5.81 -0.51 3.45
N PRO A 324 -5.67 -1.84 3.25
CA PRO A 324 -4.40 -2.45 2.84
C PRO A 324 -3.89 -1.88 1.53
N GLU A 325 -4.75 -1.81 0.51
CA GLU A 325 -4.42 -1.33 -0.82
C GLU A 325 -4.10 0.16 -0.80
N LEU A 326 -4.81 0.95 0.00
CA LEU A 326 -4.51 2.37 0.20
C LEU A 326 -3.15 2.58 0.89
N MET A 327 -2.78 1.73 1.85
CA MET A 327 -1.47 1.78 2.50
C MET A 327 -0.35 1.46 1.49
N VAL A 328 -0.54 0.44 0.65
CA VAL A 328 0.40 0.10 -0.42
C VAL A 328 0.48 1.21 -1.47
N LEU A 329 -0.64 1.81 -1.86
CA LEU A 329 -0.65 2.96 -2.78
C LEU A 329 0.15 4.13 -2.20
N THR A 330 -0.07 4.43 -0.91
CA THR A 330 0.68 5.46 -0.18
C THR A 330 2.19 5.16 -0.23
N TRP A 331 2.58 3.92 0.04
CA TRP A 331 3.97 3.48 -0.05
C TRP A 331 4.55 3.70 -1.45
N ARG A 332 3.86 3.24 -2.50
CA ARG A 332 4.31 3.37 -3.90
C ARG A 332 4.44 4.81 -4.35
N LEU A 333 3.50 5.68 -3.97
CA LEU A 333 3.55 7.10 -4.33
C LEU A 333 4.72 7.82 -3.63
N LEU A 334 4.96 7.51 -2.34
CA LEU A 334 6.11 8.04 -1.59
C LEU A 334 7.45 7.53 -2.14
N SER A 335 7.56 6.23 -2.45
CA SER A 335 8.81 5.64 -2.93
C SER A 335 9.17 6.11 -4.34
N SER A 336 8.16 6.40 -5.16
CA SER A 336 8.37 6.69 -6.58
C SER A 336 8.64 8.16 -6.87
N ASN A 337 8.13 9.11 -6.06
CA ASN A 337 8.34 10.54 -6.28
C ASN A 337 9.05 11.19 -5.09
N PRO A 338 10.35 11.55 -5.22
CA PRO A 338 11.10 12.17 -4.12
C PRO A 338 10.57 13.57 -3.75
N GLY A 339 9.93 14.28 -4.69
CA GLY A 339 9.24 15.54 -4.41
C GLY A 339 8.03 15.35 -3.50
N PHE A 340 7.25 14.29 -3.73
CA PHE A 340 6.14 13.92 -2.86
C PHE A 340 6.62 13.49 -1.47
N LEU A 341 7.68 12.69 -1.39
CA LEU A 341 8.28 12.31 -0.11
C LEU A 341 8.70 13.55 0.70
N ARG A 342 9.44 14.49 0.07
CA ARG A 342 9.81 15.77 0.71
C ARG A 342 8.59 16.57 1.14
N CYS A 343 7.53 16.59 0.33
CA CYS A 343 6.28 17.27 0.67
C CYS A 343 5.62 16.63 1.90
N ALA A 344 5.51 15.31 1.96
CA ALA A 344 4.90 14.58 3.07
C ALA A 344 5.71 14.70 4.37
N THR A 345 7.03 14.87 4.29
CA THR A 345 7.91 15.00 5.48
C THR A 345 8.21 16.44 5.89
N SER A 346 7.90 17.43 5.04
CA SER A 346 8.16 18.83 5.33
C SER A 346 7.31 19.34 6.49
N ARG A 347 7.89 20.24 7.30
CA ARG A 347 7.17 20.95 8.38
C ARG A 347 6.07 21.86 7.84
N ASP A 348 6.20 22.34 6.61
CA ASP A 348 5.22 23.22 5.95
C ASP A 348 4.01 22.44 5.41
N CYS A 349 4.03 21.12 5.54
CA CYS A 349 2.93 20.24 5.19
C CYS A 349 2.13 19.91 6.45
N GLU A 350 0.95 20.52 6.55
CA GLU A 350 0.00 20.31 7.66
C GLU A 350 -0.34 18.83 7.88
N HIS A 351 -0.27 18.02 6.82
CA HIS A 351 -0.63 16.61 6.83
C HIS A 351 0.55 15.64 6.98
N GLY A 352 1.78 16.12 7.27
CA GLY A 352 2.93 15.24 7.49
C GLY A 352 2.86 14.43 8.79
N MET A 353 2.69 15.09 9.94
CA MET A 353 2.50 14.40 11.22
C MET A 353 1.16 13.62 11.28
N PRO A 354 0.05 14.12 10.73
CA PRO A 354 -1.17 13.32 10.55
C PRO A 354 -0.97 12.00 9.79
N LEU A 355 -0.08 11.95 8.79
CA LEU A 355 0.28 10.70 8.11
C LEU A 355 0.97 9.72 9.06
N LEU A 356 1.98 10.19 9.82
CA LEU A 356 2.60 9.40 10.88
C LEU A 356 1.55 8.85 11.84
N GLN A 357 0.65 9.70 12.33
CA GLN A 357 -0.38 9.33 13.29
C GLN A 357 -1.23 8.17 12.76
N ALA A 358 -1.68 8.26 11.51
CA ALA A 358 -2.47 7.21 10.87
C ALA A 358 -1.68 5.89 10.78
N ILE A 359 -0.41 5.95 10.37
CA ILE A 359 0.46 4.77 10.24
C ILE A 359 0.67 4.09 11.60
N LEU A 360 1.01 4.86 12.65
CA LEU A 360 1.23 4.31 13.99
C LEU A 360 -0.07 3.71 14.57
N GLN A 361 -1.23 4.34 14.32
CA GLN A 361 -2.53 3.80 14.75
C GLN A 361 -2.87 2.47 14.06
N HIS A 362 -2.63 2.35 12.75
CA HIS A 362 -2.83 1.09 12.02
C HIS A 362 -1.91 -0.02 12.55
N ILE A 363 -0.63 0.28 12.77
CA ILE A 363 0.32 -0.68 13.36
C ILE A 363 -0.16 -1.09 14.76
N HIS A 364 -0.50 -0.12 15.63
CA HIS A 364 -0.95 -0.41 16.99
C HIS A 364 -2.20 -1.29 16.98
N HIS A 365 -3.23 -0.91 16.23
CA HIS A 365 -4.54 -1.56 16.26
C HIS A 365 -4.48 -3.01 15.75
N TYR A 366 -3.71 -3.27 14.69
CA TYR A 366 -3.69 -4.58 14.02
C TYR A 366 -2.50 -5.47 14.41
N ARG A 367 -1.59 -5.04 15.30
CA ARG A 367 -0.40 -5.82 15.69
C ARG A 367 -0.72 -7.23 16.20
N THR A 368 -1.83 -7.42 16.88
CA THR A 368 -2.23 -8.73 17.44
C THR A 368 -2.98 -9.61 16.46
N ASP A 369 -3.40 -9.09 15.31
CA ASP A 369 -4.21 -9.81 14.32
C ASP A 369 -3.34 -10.36 13.17
N PRO A 370 -3.08 -11.68 13.12
CA PRO A 370 -2.27 -12.27 12.07
C PRO A 370 -2.93 -12.17 10.68
N SER A 371 -4.27 -12.03 10.60
CA SER A 371 -4.97 -11.87 9.31
C SER A 371 -4.69 -10.52 8.65
N LYS A 372 -4.18 -9.55 9.43
CA LYS A 372 -3.84 -8.19 8.98
C LYS A 372 -2.33 -7.95 8.91
N LEU A 373 -1.52 -9.01 8.96
CA LEU A 373 -0.06 -8.91 8.88
C LEU A 373 0.42 -8.12 7.63
N GLY A 374 -0.20 -8.33 6.47
CA GLY A 374 0.16 -7.60 5.25
C GLY A 374 -0.09 -6.08 5.33
N LEU A 375 -1.14 -5.65 6.03
CA LEU A 375 -1.40 -4.23 6.29
C LEU A 375 -0.34 -3.66 7.25
N VAL A 376 -0.04 -4.37 8.34
CA VAL A 376 0.99 -3.97 9.31
C VAL A 376 2.35 -3.88 8.64
N GLN A 377 2.73 -4.87 7.83
CA GLN A 377 3.97 -4.88 7.06
C GLN A 377 4.07 -3.67 6.13
N SER A 378 3.01 -3.38 5.37
CA SER A 378 2.96 -2.23 4.46
C SER A 378 3.11 -0.90 5.23
N ALA A 379 2.43 -0.77 6.37
CA ALA A 379 2.54 0.40 7.24
C ALA A 379 3.96 0.58 7.81
N VAL A 380 4.61 -0.51 8.23
CA VAL A 380 6.00 -0.49 8.70
C VAL A 380 6.97 -0.08 7.56
N PHE A 381 6.72 -0.51 6.32
CA PHE A 381 7.53 -0.08 5.17
C PHE A 381 7.36 1.40 4.83
N VAL A 382 6.14 1.95 4.93
CA VAL A 382 5.93 3.40 4.82
C VAL A 382 6.70 4.12 5.92
N LEU A 383 6.60 3.65 7.16
CA LEU A 383 7.29 4.25 8.29
C LEU A 383 8.82 4.21 8.13
N LEU A 384 9.37 3.10 7.63
CA LEU A 384 10.78 2.97 7.28
C LEU A 384 11.20 4.02 6.25
N LEU A 385 10.42 4.18 5.18
CA LEU A 385 10.70 5.17 4.14
C LEU A 385 10.72 6.60 4.70
N LEU A 386 9.71 6.96 5.50
CA LEU A 386 9.63 8.28 6.13
C LEU A 386 10.77 8.52 7.12
N SER A 387 11.17 7.49 7.87
CA SER A 387 12.25 7.58 8.87
C SER A 387 13.60 7.97 8.27
N GLY A 388 13.83 7.67 6.98
CA GLY A 388 15.04 8.06 6.26
C GLY A 388 15.15 9.58 5.99
N CYS A 389 14.08 10.35 6.22
CA CYS A 389 14.08 11.79 5.99
C CYS A 389 14.38 12.58 7.27
N ARG A 390 15.36 13.48 7.20
CA ARG A 390 15.75 14.35 8.32
C ARG A 390 14.59 15.23 8.82
N ASP A 391 13.80 15.81 7.92
CA ASP A 391 12.70 16.71 8.30
C ASP A 391 11.59 15.99 9.07
N PHE A 392 11.31 14.74 8.68
CA PHE A 392 10.39 13.86 9.38
C PHE A 392 10.89 13.57 10.80
N ALA A 393 12.15 13.15 10.94
CA ALA A 393 12.75 12.88 12.24
C ALA A 393 12.77 14.13 13.14
N ALA A 394 13.02 15.30 12.55
CA ALA A 394 12.94 16.57 13.27
C ALA A 394 11.50 16.91 13.72
N GLY A 395 10.50 16.55 12.91
CA GLY A 395 9.07 16.70 13.21
C GLY A 395 8.58 15.84 14.36
N LEU A 396 9.27 14.74 14.68
CA LEU A 396 8.92 13.88 15.82
C LEU A 396 9.01 14.60 17.17
N ASN A 397 9.74 15.71 17.26
CA ASN A 397 9.86 16.52 18.47
C ASN A 397 8.62 17.40 18.74
N LEU A 398 7.66 17.44 17.81
CA LEU A 398 6.39 18.13 18.03
C LEU A 398 5.57 17.40 19.10
N GLN A 399 4.89 18.18 19.94
CA GLN A 399 4.05 17.65 20.99
C GLN A 399 2.88 16.85 20.40
N SER A 400 2.64 15.68 20.98
CA SER A 400 1.53 14.82 20.62
C SER A 400 0.54 14.71 21.80
N PRO A 401 -0.68 15.26 21.70
CA PRO A 401 -1.66 15.05 22.75
C PRO A 401 -2.00 13.55 22.85
N PRO A 402 -2.17 13.01 24.08
CA PRO A 402 -2.44 11.58 24.28
C PRO A 402 -3.69 11.05 23.55
N SER A 403 -4.67 11.93 23.29
CA SER A 403 -5.91 11.60 22.56
C SER A 403 -5.67 11.11 21.13
N ILE A 404 -4.53 11.46 20.51
CA ILE A 404 -4.19 11.04 19.15
C ILE A 404 -3.81 9.55 19.11
N TYR A 405 -3.23 9.01 20.18
CA TYR A 405 -2.74 7.64 20.20
C TYR A 405 -3.45 6.81 21.28
N PRO A 406 -4.73 6.45 21.07
CA PRO A 406 -5.46 5.66 22.05
C PRO A 406 -4.77 4.31 22.25
N GLY A 407 -4.53 3.93 23.52
CA GLY A 407 -3.85 2.69 23.89
C GLY A 407 -2.33 2.82 24.09
N LEU A 408 -1.74 3.98 23.81
CA LEU A 408 -0.38 4.33 24.25
C LEU A 408 -0.43 5.06 25.60
N GLU A 409 0.53 4.81 26.46
CA GLU A 409 0.64 5.40 27.80
C GLU A 409 1.40 6.74 27.72
N LEU A 410 0.85 7.70 26.99
CA LEU A 410 1.45 9.02 26.79
C LEU A 410 0.95 10.02 27.84
N SER A 411 1.88 10.75 28.45
CA SER A 411 1.58 11.86 29.36
C SER A 411 1.42 13.19 28.61
N HIS A 412 0.81 14.19 29.27
CA HIS A 412 0.77 15.55 28.74
C HIS A 412 2.18 16.10 28.53
N GLY A 413 2.50 16.53 27.31
CA GLY A 413 3.83 17.01 26.92
C GLY A 413 4.71 16.00 26.20
N CYS A 414 4.29 14.72 26.07
CA CYS A 414 4.98 13.75 25.22
C CYS A 414 5.00 14.18 23.75
N THR A 415 6.03 13.75 23.04
CA THR A 415 6.24 14.06 21.62
C THR A 415 5.81 12.91 20.71
N HIS A 416 5.74 13.16 19.41
CA HIS A 416 5.59 12.08 18.43
C HIS A 416 6.73 11.05 18.47
N GLY A 417 7.92 11.45 18.91
CA GLY A 417 9.04 10.54 19.20
C GLY A 417 8.74 9.58 20.34
N ASP A 418 8.11 10.05 21.41
CA ASP A 418 7.64 9.21 22.52
C ASP A 418 6.59 8.20 22.04
N ALA A 419 5.60 8.66 21.27
CA ALA A 419 4.57 7.79 20.69
C ALA A 419 5.19 6.66 19.85
N LEU A 420 6.22 6.99 19.04
CA LEU A 420 6.94 6.00 18.25
C LEU A 420 7.66 4.97 19.15
N VAL A 421 8.42 5.40 20.17
CA VAL A 421 9.11 4.47 21.08
C VAL A 421 8.13 3.56 21.81
N GLN A 422 7.02 4.12 22.30
CA GLN A 422 5.99 3.32 22.97
C GLN A 422 5.29 2.34 22.03
N LEU A 423 5.07 2.73 20.77
CA LEU A 423 4.54 1.81 19.77
C LEU A 423 5.50 0.65 19.53
N VAL A 424 6.79 0.94 19.29
CA VAL A 424 7.79 -0.12 19.04
C VAL A 424 7.90 -1.06 20.24
N TYR A 425 7.86 -0.53 21.46
CA TYR A 425 7.78 -1.33 22.67
C TYR A 425 6.60 -2.31 22.66
N GLN A 426 5.39 -1.81 22.42
CA GLN A 426 4.22 -2.69 22.37
C GLN A 426 4.24 -3.64 21.17
N PHE A 427 4.81 -3.23 20.04
CA PHE A 427 5.02 -4.08 18.87
C PHE A 427 5.90 -5.29 19.19
N VAL A 428 6.92 -5.11 20.03
CA VAL A 428 7.81 -6.19 20.48
C VAL A 428 7.18 -7.02 21.59
N VAL A 429 6.67 -6.38 22.64
CA VAL A 429 6.23 -7.08 23.87
C VAL A 429 4.87 -7.75 23.71
N THR A 430 3.93 -7.09 23.02
CA THR A 430 2.57 -7.61 22.83
C THR A 430 2.34 -8.13 21.42
N GLY A 431 3.30 -7.95 20.52
CA GLY A 431 3.26 -8.52 19.19
C GLY A 431 3.48 -10.03 19.24
N GLY A 432 2.57 -10.78 18.63
CA GLY A 432 2.73 -12.22 18.49
C GLY A 432 3.93 -12.59 17.60
N GLY A 433 4.25 -13.88 17.54
CA GLY A 433 5.40 -14.39 16.76
C GLY A 433 5.34 -14.08 15.26
N HIS A 434 4.15 -13.78 14.71
CA HIS A 434 3.97 -13.37 13.32
C HIS A 434 4.64 -12.02 12.98
N LEU A 435 4.96 -11.19 13.97
CA LEU A 435 5.64 -9.90 13.76
C LEU A 435 7.16 -9.98 13.77
N VAL A 436 7.75 -11.12 14.17
CA VAL A 436 9.22 -11.30 14.25
C VAL A 436 9.94 -10.93 12.93
N PRO A 437 9.42 -11.27 11.72
CA PRO A 437 10.06 -10.84 10.46
C PRO A 437 10.17 -9.32 10.28
N LEU A 438 9.38 -8.53 11.01
CA LEU A 438 9.34 -7.07 10.93
C LEU A 438 10.22 -6.39 12.00
N TYR A 439 10.76 -7.13 12.98
CA TYR A 439 11.54 -6.57 14.09
C TYR A 439 12.77 -5.78 13.60
N LYS A 440 13.51 -6.35 12.65
CA LYS A 440 14.66 -5.65 12.05
C LYS A 440 14.23 -4.32 11.44
N THR A 441 13.12 -4.31 10.71
CA THR A 441 12.59 -3.13 10.00
C THR A 441 12.16 -2.04 10.97
N ILE A 442 11.37 -2.39 12.00
CA ILE A 442 10.87 -1.41 12.97
C ILE A 442 11.98 -0.89 13.89
N LEU A 443 13.00 -1.70 14.21
CA LEU A 443 14.17 -1.23 14.95
C LEU A 443 15.07 -0.33 14.09
N THR A 444 15.14 -0.57 12.78
CA THR A 444 15.84 0.33 11.84
C THR A 444 15.17 1.71 11.79
N VAL A 445 13.84 1.77 11.89
CA VAL A 445 13.12 3.06 12.05
C VAL A 445 13.64 3.82 13.26
N LEU A 446 13.81 3.17 14.43
CA LEU A 446 14.35 3.83 15.62
C LEU A 446 15.78 4.33 15.39
N VAL A 447 16.65 3.52 14.77
CA VAL A 447 18.02 3.93 14.47
C VAL A 447 18.05 5.18 13.59
N ASN A 448 17.19 5.27 12.59
CA ASN A 448 17.14 6.42 11.68
C ASN A 448 16.71 7.72 12.37
N VAL A 449 15.78 7.65 13.32
CA VAL A 449 15.18 8.85 13.93
C VAL A 449 15.87 9.30 15.21
N THR A 450 16.49 8.38 15.95
CA THR A 450 17.09 8.63 17.27
C THR A 450 18.18 9.72 17.32
N PRO A 451 18.98 9.98 16.27
CA PRO A 451 19.89 11.13 16.26
C PRO A 451 19.20 12.50 16.38
N PHE A 452 17.91 12.56 16.07
CA PHE A 452 17.13 13.81 15.98
C PHE A 452 16.09 13.97 17.11
N VAL A 453 15.85 12.92 17.91
CA VAL A 453 14.89 12.96 19.02
C VAL A 453 15.52 13.64 20.23
N LYS A 454 15.00 14.81 20.59
CA LYS A 454 15.63 15.70 21.55
C LYS A 454 15.28 15.40 23.00
N ALA A 455 14.04 15.05 23.29
CA ALA A 455 13.57 14.94 24.67
C ALA A 455 12.57 13.79 24.81
N LEU A 456 13.09 12.58 25.02
CA LEU A 456 12.27 11.45 25.42
C LEU A 456 11.77 11.62 26.85
N TYR A 457 10.49 11.35 27.05
CA TYR A 457 9.86 11.31 28.35
C TYR A 457 10.32 10.08 29.15
N SER A 458 10.25 10.16 30.49
CA SER A 458 10.75 9.09 31.37
C SER A 458 10.16 7.71 31.06
N SER A 459 8.86 7.62 30.79
CA SER A 459 8.19 6.35 30.43
C SER A 459 8.76 5.75 29.14
N SER A 460 9.02 6.57 28.13
CA SER A 460 9.58 6.13 26.84
C SER A 460 11.04 5.69 26.99
N ALA A 461 11.82 6.41 27.80
CA ALA A 461 13.20 6.06 28.11
C ALA A 461 13.31 4.70 28.83
N GLU A 462 12.43 4.44 29.82
CA GLU A 462 12.36 3.15 30.50
C GLU A 462 11.98 2.01 29.55
N LYS A 463 11.04 2.25 28.63
CA LYS A 463 10.64 1.28 27.59
C LYS A 463 11.78 0.96 26.64
N MET A 464 12.60 1.95 26.27
CA MET A 464 13.80 1.74 25.44
C MET A 464 14.79 0.79 26.12
N LEU A 465 15.12 1.03 27.39
CA LEU A 465 16.03 0.16 28.15
C LEU A 465 15.44 -1.22 28.41
N HIS A 466 14.13 -1.33 28.65
CA HIS A 466 13.51 -2.62 28.84
C HIS A 466 13.52 -3.49 27.57
N MET A 467 13.30 -2.90 26.39
CA MET A 467 13.50 -3.63 25.14
C MET A 467 14.93 -4.13 24.99
N LEU A 468 15.92 -3.35 25.48
CA LEU A 468 17.33 -3.73 25.42
C LEU A 468 17.60 -4.94 26.32
N GLU A 469 17.05 -4.96 27.53
CA GLU A 469 17.08 -6.11 28.44
C GLU A 469 16.42 -7.36 27.82
N ILE A 470 15.29 -7.20 27.13
CA ILE A 470 14.59 -8.32 26.48
C ILE A 470 15.45 -8.93 25.38
N PHE A 471 15.99 -8.09 24.48
CA PHE A 471 16.77 -8.58 23.33
C PHE A 471 18.18 -9.03 23.71
N SER A 472 18.76 -8.46 24.77
CA SER A 472 20.06 -8.88 25.27
C SER A 472 20.02 -10.17 26.08
N ALA A 473 18.84 -10.59 26.54
CA ALA A 473 18.68 -11.84 27.27
C ALA A 473 19.21 -13.03 26.43
N PRO A 474 20.09 -13.89 26.98
CA PRO A 474 20.70 -14.99 26.23
C PRO A 474 19.70 -15.89 25.51
N ARG A 475 18.56 -16.17 26.16
CA ARG A 475 17.45 -16.96 25.60
C ARG A 475 16.85 -16.38 24.29
N VAL A 476 16.93 -15.06 24.09
CA VAL A 476 16.43 -14.39 22.88
C VAL A 476 17.56 -14.26 21.86
N MET A 477 18.73 -13.81 22.31
CA MET A 477 19.89 -13.58 21.44
C MET A 477 20.37 -14.86 20.75
N PHE A 478 20.47 -15.97 21.49
CA PHE A 478 21.00 -17.24 20.99
C PHE A 478 19.94 -18.17 20.38
N LYS A 479 18.68 -17.74 20.31
CA LYS A 479 17.60 -18.57 19.73
C LYS A 479 17.75 -18.76 18.22
N ALA A 480 18.31 -17.79 17.50
CA ALA A 480 18.59 -17.90 16.08
C ALA A 480 19.79 -17.03 15.70
N GLU A 481 20.50 -17.41 14.64
CA GLU A 481 21.76 -16.80 14.21
C GLU A 481 21.67 -15.28 13.97
N ASN A 482 20.50 -14.77 13.60
CA ASN A 482 20.31 -13.35 13.28
C ASN A 482 19.71 -12.50 14.41
N ASN A 483 19.36 -13.09 15.56
CA ASN A 483 18.65 -12.37 16.63
C ASN A 483 19.52 -11.30 17.31
N PHE A 484 20.85 -11.46 17.30
CA PHE A 484 21.78 -10.44 17.82
C PHE A 484 21.62 -9.09 17.12
N GLN A 485 21.14 -9.08 15.87
CA GLN A 485 20.93 -7.85 15.10
C GLN A 485 19.92 -6.91 15.80
N TRP A 486 18.94 -7.45 16.53
CA TRP A 486 17.95 -6.64 17.24
C TRP A 486 18.59 -5.88 18.40
N THR A 487 19.42 -6.57 19.19
CA THR A 487 20.20 -5.97 20.28
C THR A 487 21.15 -4.91 19.74
N HIS A 488 21.83 -5.19 18.63
CA HIS A 488 22.73 -4.24 17.97
C HIS A 488 21.99 -2.95 17.55
N LEU A 489 20.87 -3.06 16.82
CA LEU A 489 20.09 -1.91 16.36
C LEU A 489 19.54 -1.07 17.53
N LEU A 490 19.11 -1.72 18.60
CA LEU A 490 18.58 -1.01 19.76
C LEU A 490 19.69 -0.33 20.56
N LEU A 491 20.85 -0.98 20.72
CA LEU A 491 22.03 -0.36 21.34
C LEU A 491 22.50 0.86 20.53
N GLN A 492 22.51 0.75 19.20
CA GLN A 492 22.82 1.89 18.32
C GLN A 492 21.82 3.04 18.49
N SER A 493 20.54 2.74 18.66
CA SER A 493 19.48 3.72 18.93
C SER A 493 19.70 4.45 20.27
N VAL A 494 20.06 3.73 21.34
CA VAL A 494 20.44 4.32 22.63
C VAL A 494 21.72 5.17 22.49
N ASN A 495 22.72 4.66 21.77
CA ASN A 495 23.96 5.38 21.52
C ASN A 495 23.72 6.67 20.74
N ASN A 496 22.85 6.68 19.73
CA ASN A 496 22.49 7.89 18.98
C ASN A 496 21.89 8.97 19.89
N LEU A 497 21.00 8.59 20.81
CA LEU A 497 20.37 9.53 21.76
C LEU A 497 21.41 10.15 22.70
N LEU A 498 22.37 9.36 23.17
CA LEU A 498 23.48 9.83 24.01
C LEU A 498 24.50 10.66 23.22
N GLN A 499 24.86 10.24 22.01
CA GLN A 499 25.90 10.89 21.20
C GLN A 499 25.46 12.27 20.71
N TYR A 500 24.21 12.40 20.25
CA TYR A 500 23.74 13.59 19.55
C TYR A 500 22.78 14.47 20.36
N GLN A 501 22.10 13.92 21.37
CA GLN A 501 20.99 14.59 22.07
C GLN A 501 21.04 14.40 23.59
N ILE A 502 22.23 14.29 24.19
CA ILE A 502 22.39 14.06 25.64
C ILE A 502 21.73 15.16 26.48
N ASP A 503 21.88 16.43 26.06
CA ASP A 503 21.39 17.59 26.81
C ASP A 503 19.87 17.59 26.99
N GLY A 504 19.14 17.06 26.00
CA GLY A 504 17.68 16.97 26.05
C GLY A 504 17.16 15.62 26.57
N ASN A 505 17.93 14.54 26.44
CA ASN A 505 17.52 13.20 26.87
C ASN A 505 18.03 12.84 28.27
N VAL A 506 17.94 13.78 29.22
CA VAL A 506 18.36 13.59 30.62
C VAL A 506 17.62 12.43 31.31
N HIS A 507 16.36 12.18 30.93
CA HIS A 507 15.59 11.05 31.45
C HIS A 507 16.20 9.70 31.06
N LEU A 508 16.74 9.58 29.83
CA LEU A 508 17.42 8.37 29.40
C LEU A 508 18.71 8.16 30.20
N VAL A 509 19.51 9.21 30.39
CA VAL A 509 20.73 9.16 31.21
C VAL A 509 20.41 8.72 32.63
N TYR A 510 19.37 9.29 33.24
CA TYR A 510 18.90 8.90 34.57
C TYR A 510 18.47 7.42 34.62
N CYS A 511 17.71 6.95 33.63
CA CYS A 511 17.28 5.56 33.56
C CYS A 511 18.47 4.60 33.41
N ILE A 512 19.50 4.97 32.64
CA ILE A 512 20.74 4.21 32.48
C ILE A 512 21.50 4.12 33.81
N LEU A 513 21.67 5.25 34.51
CA LEU A 513 22.35 5.28 35.81
C LEU A 513 21.62 4.45 36.86
N ARG A 514 20.28 4.48 36.86
CA ARG A 514 19.47 3.66 37.77
C ARG A 514 19.56 2.16 37.46
N ARG A 515 19.82 1.79 36.20
CA ARG A 515 19.95 0.41 35.72
C ARG A 515 21.38 0.11 35.27
N SER A 516 22.37 0.62 36.01
CA SER A 516 23.79 0.42 35.71
C SER A 516 24.14 -1.06 35.59
N ASP A 517 23.54 -1.90 36.43
CA ASP A 517 23.81 -3.34 36.47
C ASP A 517 23.39 -4.03 35.16
N SER A 518 22.22 -3.69 34.60
CA SER A 518 21.77 -4.20 33.30
C SER A 518 22.73 -3.81 32.17
N VAL A 519 23.29 -2.61 32.22
CA VAL A 519 24.25 -2.12 31.22
C VAL A 519 25.61 -2.79 31.38
N HIS A 520 26.08 -3.00 32.60
CA HIS A 520 27.28 -3.79 32.87
C HIS A 520 27.12 -5.25 32.44
N ALA A 521 25.92 -5.83 32.58
CA ALA A 521 25.63 -7.17 32.07
C ALA A 521 25.81 -7.26 30.55
N LEU A 522 25.48 -6.20 29.79
CA LEU A 522 25.72 -6.14 28.34
C LEU A 522 27.20 -6.25 27.97
N VAL A 523 28.07 -5.62 28.76
CA VAL A 523 29.54 -5.69 28.57
C VAL A 523 30.05 -7.11 28.81
N ASN A 524 29.40 -7.83 29.74
CA ASN A 524 29.78 -9.19 30.12
C ASN A 524 29.15 -10.29 29.25
N LEU A 525 28.31 -9.95 28.25
CA LEU A 525 27.73 -10.90 27.28
C LEU A 525 28.77 -11.63 26.42
N VAL A 526 30.06 -11.30 26.57
CA VAL A 526 31.20 -11.83 25.81
C VAL A 526 31.47 -13.32 26.08
N SER A 527 30.84 -13.97 27.07
CA SER A 527 31.06 -15.41 27.36
C SER A 527 29.80 -16.27 27.18
N LEU A 528 29.85 -17.21 26.22
CA LEU A 528 28.79 -18.22 26.01
C LEU A 528 28.58 -19.12 27.25
N ASP A 529 29.63 -19.29 28.06
CA ASP A 529 29.65 -20.21 29.21
C ASP A 529 28.78 -19.74 30.39
N THR A 530 28.55 -18.43 30.53
CA THR A 530 27.70 -17.87 31.61
C THR A 530 26.22 -17.85 31.24
N ALA A 531 25.91 -17.68 29.95
CA ALA A 531 24.55 -17.68 29.40
C ALA A 531 23.78 -19.00 29.60
N LEU A 532 24.49 -20.12 29.71
CA LEU A 532 23.90 -21.45 29.91
C LEU A 532 23.57 -21.78 31.39
N VAL A 533 24.02 -20.94 32.33
CA VAL A 533 23.95 -21.23 33.78
C VAL A 533 22.84 -20.46 34.50
N GLU A 534 22.34 -19.35 33.96
CA GLU A 534 21.31 -18.51 34.61
C GLU A 534 19.86 -18.99 34.33
N HIS A 535 19.35 -19.91 35.16
CA HIS A 535 17.91 -20.16 35.30
C HIS A 535 17.46 -20.18 36.77
N PRO A 536 16.50 -19.31 37.13
CA PRO A 536 15.24 -19.81 37.70
C PRO A 536 14.01 -19.26 36.96
N PRO A 537 12.82 -19.88 37.12
CA PRO A 537 11.66 -19.60 36.29
C PRO A 537 10.95 -18.33 36.75
N ILE A 538 10.78 -17.37 35.84
CA ILE A 538 9.79 -16.28 36.02
C ILE A 538 8.77 -16.38 34.88
N GLY A 539 7.59 -16.88 35.24
CA GLY A 539 6.27 -16.52 34.69
C GLY A 539 6.07 -16.55 33.18
N ASN A 540 5.60 -17.70 32.68
CA ASN A 540 4.67 -17.89 31.55
C ASN A 540 4.76 -16.88 30.38
N PHE A 541 5.69 -17.12 29.46
CA PHE A 541 5.58 -16.67 28.07
C PHE A 541 4.88 -17.70 27.15
N ASP A 542 4.52 -18.88 27.68
CA ASP A 542 3.81 -19.93 26.94
C ASP A 542 2.45 -20.22 27.58
N ARG A 543 1.40 -19.60 27.04
CA ARG A 543 0.05 -20.21 27.00
C ARG A 543 -0.55 -19.95 25.64
N GLY A 544 -0.08 -20.72 24.65
CA GLY A 544 -0.66 -20.82 23.32
C GLY A 544 -1.03 -22.25 22.91
N GLU A 545 -0.78 -23.26 23.75
CA GLU A 545 -1.14 -24.66 23.44
C GLU A 545 -2.14 -25.17 24.49
N GLN A 546 -3.38 -25.36 24.03
CA GLN A 546 -4.37 -26.14 24.77
C GLN A 546 -3.95 -27.61 24.75
N PRO A 547 -3.91 -28.33 25.88
CA PRO A 547 -3.74 -29.77 25.86
C PRO A 547 -5.03 -30.41 25.34
N GLN A 548 -4.90 -31.13 24.23
CA GLN A 548 -5.90 -32.09 23.79
C GLN A 548 -6.01 -33.21 24.84
N ASN A 549 -7.22 -33.41 25.36
CA ASN A 549 -7.71 -34.69 25.84
C ASN A 549 -8.87 -35.10 24.95
#